data_AF-A0A132MVN9-F1
#
_entry.id   AF-A0A132MVN9-F1
#
_cell.length_a   1.000
_cell.length_b   1.000
_cell.length_c   1.000
_cell.angle_alpha   90.00
_cell.angle_beta   90.00
_cell.angle_gamma   90.00
#
_symmetry.space_group_name_H-M   'P 1'
#
loop_
_entity.id
_entity.type
_entity.pdbx_description
1 polymer ?
#
loop_
_entity_poly.entity_id
_entity_poly.type
_entity_poly.pdbx_seq_one_letter_code
_entity_poly.pdbx_strand_id
1 'polypeptide(L)' 'MARRIVTLLTAVTGLSGTVYPPGTRAAVTGRGASVDAFVNGDWLPLAWWEFSEGDAEDPRRS' A
#
# COMPACT_ATOMS: atom_id res chain seq x y z
N MET A 1 15.80 3.08 5.91
CA MET A 1 14.93 1.99 5.43
C MET A 1 14.33 2.38 4.09
N ALA A 2 14.27 1.47 3.11
CA ALA A 2 13.68 1.77 1.81
C ALA A 2 12.14 1.76 1.91
N ARG A 3 11.51 2.90 1.59
CA ARG A 3 10.05 3.04 1.47
C ARG A 3 9.67 2.70 0.02
N ARG A 4 8.69 1.83 -0.17
CA ARG A 4 8.22 1.41 -1.51
C ARG A 4 6.73 1.67 -1.67
N ILE A 5 6.29 1.87 -2.90
CA ILE A 5 4.87 2.08 -3.21
C ILE A 5 4.25 0.75 -3.59
N VAL A 6 3.08 0.47 -3.04
CA VAL A 6 2.27 -0.72 -3.31
C VAL A 6 0.86 -0.29 -3.68
N THR A 7 0.11 -1.22 -4.26
CA THR A 7 -1.30 -1.05 -4.57
C THR A 7 -2.11 -1.96 -3.66
N LEU A 8 -3.12 -1.40 -2.99
CA LEU A 8 -4.07 -2.20 -2.19
C LEU A 8 -4.88 -3.13 -3.09
N LEU A 9 -5.00 -4.39 -2.69
CA LEU A 9 -5.81 -5.40 -3.39
C LEU A 9 -7.19 -5.56 -2.76
N THR A 10 -7.35 -5.20 -1.49
CA THR A 10 -8.60 -5.23 -0.74
C THR A 10 -8.88 -3.85 -0.11
N ALA A 11 -10.11 -3.65 0.36
CA ALA A 11 -10.43 -2.49 1.17
C ALA A 11 -9.78 -2.62 2.56
N VAL A 12 -9.09 -1.58 3.02
CA VAL A 12 -8.40 -1.57 4.32
C VAL A 12 -8.77 -0.30 5.08
N THR A 13 -9.10 -0.46 6.36
CA THR A 13 -9.39 0.66 7.26
C THR A 13 -8.10 1.17 7.87
N GLY A 14 -7.78 2.44 7.64
CA GLY A 14 -6.67 3.11 8.31
C GLY A 14 -6.99 3.46 9.76
N LEU A 15 -5.96 3.86 10.51
CA LEU A 15 -6.09 4.24 11.91
C LEU A 15 -7.06 5.43 12.12
N SER A 16 -7.20 6.30 11.12
CA SER A 16 -8.19 7.39 11.13
C SER A 16 -9.65 6.91 11.07
N GLY A 17 -9.90 5.64 10.78
CA GLY A 17 -11.22 5.08 10.48
C GLY A 17 -11.63 5.20 9.01
N THR A 18 -10.81 5.81 8.17
CA THR A 18 -11.06 5.88 6.71
C THR A 18 -10.89 4.51 6.07
N VAL A 19 -11.86 4.10 5.25
CA VAL A 19 -11.77 2.88 4.45
C VAL A 19 -11.19 3.22 3.08
N TYR A 20 -10.00 2.70 2.79
CA TYR A 20 -9.34 2.88 1.51
C TYR A 20 -9.69 1.71 0.57
N PRO A 21 -10.22 1.96 -0.64
CA PRO A 21 -10.62 0.91 -1.55
C PRO A 21 -9.41 0.23 -2.24
N PRO A 22 -9.63 -0.96 -2.85
CA PRO A 22 -8.65 -1.57 -3.77
C PRO A 22 -8.21 -0.58 -4.85
N GLY A 23 -6.95 -0.67 -5.27
CA GLY A 23 -6.33 0.26 -6.23
C GLY A 23 -5.68 1.49 -5.58
N THR A 24 -5.89 1.72 -4.29
CA THR A 24 -5.22 2.81 -3.56
C THR A 24 -3.71 2.59 -3.52
N ARG A 25 -2.94 3.63 -3.88
CA ARG A 25 -1.48 3.63 -3.73
C ARG A 25 -1.12 3.93 -2.27
N ALA A 26 -0.38 3.03 -1.64
CA ALA A 26 0.10 3.17 -0.28
C ALA A 26 1.62 3.06 -0.24
N ALA A 27 2.26 3.80 0.66
CA ALA A 27 3.69 3.70 0.84
C ALA A 27 4.00 2.81 2.04
N VAL A 28 4.77 1.75 1.84
CA VAL A 28 5.06 0.76 2.87
C VAL A 28 6.50 0.81 3.35
N THR A 29 6.68 0.40 4.61
CA THR A 29 7.98 0.17 5.25
C THR A 29 7.98 -1.21 5.91
N GLY A 30 9.14 -1.88 5.96
CA GLY A 30 9.25 -3.24 6.48
C GLY A 30 9.19 -4.32 5.38
N ARG A 31 9.45 -5.57 5.77
CA ARG A 31 9.44 -6.76 4.89
C ARG A 31 8.87 -7.94 5.67
N GLY A 32 8.28 -8.90 4.97
CA GLY A 32 7.77 -10.14 5.57
C GLY A 32 6.26 -10.28 5.43
N ALA A 33 5.66 -11.04 6.36
CA ALA A 33 4.23 -11.38 6.32
C ALA A 33 3.31 -10.17 6.61
N SER A 34 3.84 -9.11 7.21
CA SER A 34 3.16 -7.84 7.42
C SER A 34 4.08 -6.65 7.20
N VAL A 35 3.50 -5.52 6.82
CA VAL A 35 4.20 -4.25 6.60
C VAL A 35 3.37 -3.08 7.13
N ASP A 36 4.05 -2.00 7.50
CA ASP A 36 3.41 -0.73 7.84
C ASP A 36 3.17 0.06 6.57
N ALA A 37 1.92 0.40 6.29
CA ALA A 37 1.54 1.21 5.14
C ALA A 37 1.06 2.59 5.55
N PHE A 38 1.22 3.56 4.65
CA PHE A 38 0.81 4.93 4.87
C PHE A 38 0.12 5.50 3.63
N VAL A 39 -1.09 6.04 3.82
CA VAL A 39 -1.85 6.79 2.81
C VAL A 39 -2.14 8.18 3.36
N ASN A 40 -1.57 9.23 2.75
CA ASN A 40 -1.74 10.62 3.20
C ASN A 40 -1.44 10.85 4.71
N GLY A 41 -0.53 10.06 5.29
CA GLY A 41 -0.18 10.13 6.71
C GLY A 41 -1.05 9.25 7.62
N ASP A 42 -2.12 8.64 7.11
CA ASP A 42 -2.87 7.61 7.82
C ASP A 42 -2.14 6.28 7.76
N TRP A 43 -2.04 5.59 8.89
CA TRP A 43 -1.33 4.31 9.01
C TRP A 43 -2.30 3.14 8.82
N LEU A 44 -1.86 2.12 8.10
CA LEU A 44 -2.60 0.90 7.86
C LEU A 44 -1.68 -0.31 8.09
N PRO A 45 -2.07 -1.28 8.93
CA PRO A 45 -1.38 -2.56 8.99
C PRO A 45 -1.77 -3.37 7.75
N LEU A 46 -0.79 -3.81 6.96
CA LEU A 46 -1.06 -4.66 5.80
C LEU A 46 -0.44 -6.04 5.97
N ALA A 47 -1.23 -7.09 5.71
CA ALA A 47 -0.76 -8.44 5.50
C ALA A 47 -0.27 -8.64 4.05
N TRP A 48 0.60 -9.62 3.84
CA TRP A 48 1.23 -9.92 2.55
C TRP A 48 0.27 -10.15 1.36
N TRP A 49 -1.00 -10.46 1.61
CA TRP A 49 -2.03 -10.69 0.59
C TRP A 49 -2.92 -9.47 0.32
N GLU A 50 -2.83 -8.42 1.15
CA GLU A 50 -3.68 -7.22 1.05
C GLU A 50 -3.13 -6.18 0.07
N PHE A 51 -1.91 -6.40 -0.45
CA PHE A 51 -1.26 -5.50 -1.38
C PHE A 51 -0.46 -6.26 -2.44
N SER A 52 -0.21 -5.58 -3.54
CA SER A 52 0.78 -5.98 -4.54
C SER A 52 1.83 -4.89 -4.65
N GLU A 53 3.08 -5.29 -4.78
CA GLU A 53 4.12 -4.38 -5.24
C GLU A 53 3.79 -4.06 -6.71
N GLY A 54 3.29 -2.86 -6.96
CA GLY A 54 2.81 -2.46 -8.28
C GLY A 54 3.93 -1.84 -9.07
N ASP A 55 4.13 -2.34 -10.30
CA ASP A 55 4.90 -1.69 -11.34
C ASP A 55 4.57 -0.19 -11.35
N ALA A 56 5.56 0.63 -11.06
CA ALA A 56 5.49 2.05 -11.36
C ALA A 56 5.29 2.12 -12.88
N GLU A 57 4.05 2.30 -13.31
CA GLU A 57 3.61 2.75 -14.63
C GLU A 57 4.81 3.04 -15.53
N ASP A 58 5.26 2.04 -16.31
CA ASP A 58 6.42 2.21 -17.18
C ASP A 58 6.08 3.31 -18.19
N PRO A 59 6.72 4.49 -18.14
CA PRO A 59 6.41 5.57 -19.07
C PRO A 59 6.82 5.24 -20.52
N ARG A 60 7.30 4.03 -20.81
CA ARG A 60 7.67 3.55 -22.16
C ARG A 60 6.56 2.81 -22.91
N ARG A 61 5.32 2.78 -22.42
CA ARG A 61 4.14 2.37 -23.20
C ARG A 61 3.34 3.59 -23.68
N SER A 62 3.89 4.37 -24.60
CA SER A 62 3.14 5.23 -25.54
C SER A 62 3.93 5.48 -26.80
#